data_AF-A0AAV6C643-F1
#
_entry.id   AF-A0AAV6C643-F1
#
_cell.length_a   1.000
_cell.length_b   1.000
_cell.length_c   1.000
_cell.angle_alpha   90.00
_cell.angle_beta   90.00
_cell.angle_gamma   90.00
#
_symmetry.space_group_name_H-M   'P 1'
#
loop_
_entity.id
_entity.type
_entity.pdbx_description
1 polymer ?
#
loop_
_entity_poly.entity_id
_entity_poly.type
_entity_poly.pdbx_seq_one_letter_code
_entity_poly.pdbx_strand_id
1 'polypeptide(L)'
;MKARVHAFTFLFLAVACGTARGQDIRVGVYTLRPPAEMTIRAADGMLRWRTCATCVDSTGEEVGVRASGSQIIVGEAGQTPELFLAGRYRLEAAHLQPISAHFPLRVAARDGRLQIIATLPVEEYVAAVLTAETGDRTQAENMKALAVAVRTYAVRFRGRHAAEGFDLCDNTHCQVVSWTTPNPGAVAAAEATKGMLLWYGGAPAETYYHQNCGGTTASASEVWPGTDAPYLRTHADPYCILPRLQTWESTITVAEIDTALRAAGLDVPRGWTTLEIAARSESGRAALVRLDGGSPPSVEISASTFRFAVDRALGWNKIRSDLYNVRVDGDRLVFSGRGTGHGVGLCQDGAEEMAREGKDYKQILRFYYPGTELGARPALAWQIRTGDRFELQTLAPDQDSAILPIAERLLTEDEQAVGWRLPFTVHLQIYPSLDLYRDATGQPGWVAASTRGETIRLQPLAELRAKDILESTLRHELFHLLIESRARPGIPIWFREGLVLYLSGASPSAPGASGSMTESQMESIFENSQDREELGRAYAAAQSRVAALVAQYGKDAVLGWLSSGLPAGVSASSGARPQH
;
A
#
# COMPACT_ATOMS: atom_id res chain seq x y z
N MET A 1 24.56 -43.31 -41.58
CA MET A 1 23.84 -44.01 -40.47
C MET A 1 24.59 -43.67 -39.19
N LYS A 2 24.26 -42.58 -38.48
CA LYS A 2 23.41 -42.51 -37.25
C LYS A 2 23.80 -43.63 -36.25
N ALA A 3 24.34 -43.36 -35.06
CA ALA A 3 23.78 -42.48 -34.03
C ALA A 3 24.85 -41.77 -33.18
N ARG A 4 24.58 -40.48 -32.85
CA ARG A 4 25.29 -39.67 -31.85
C ARG A 4 24.52 -39.74 -30.53
N VAL A 5 25.23 -40.06 -29.46
CA VAL A 5 24.77 -40.02 -28.07
C VAL A 5 24.53 -38.57 -27.66
N HIS A 6 23.32 -38.25 -27.22
CA HIS A 6 22.95 -36.93 -26.70
C HIS A 6 23.40 -36.80 -25.24
N ALA A 7 24.36 -35.90 -24.99
CA ALA A 7 24.60 -35.33 -23.67
C ALA A 7 23.63 -34.15 -23.50
N PHE A 8 22.67 -34.27 -22.58
CA PHE A 8 21.82 -33.17 -22.14
C PHE A 8 22.61 -32.32 -21.15
N THR A 9 23.09 -31.16 -21.63
CA THR A 9 23.62 -30.09 -20.78
C THR A 9 22.44 -29.45 -20.04
N PHE A 10 22.38 -29.65 -18.73
CA PHE A 10 21.46 -28.93 -17.85
C PHE A 10 21.84 -27.44 -17.84
N LEU A 11 20.98 -26.63 -18.45
CA LEU A 11 21.00 -25.18 -18.35
C LEU A 11 20.61 -24.79 -16.92
N PHE A 12 21.58 -24.32 -16.13
CA PHE A 12 21.32 -23.68 -14.84
C PHE A 12 20.54 -22.38 -15.09
N LEU A 13 19.22 -22.40 -14.85
CA LEU A 13 18.45 -21.18 -14.67
C LEU A 13 18.87 -20.58 -13.32
N ALA A 14 19.72 -19.56 -13.37
CA ALA A 14 19.92 -18.66 -12.25
C ALA A 14 18.57 -17.95 -11.99
N VAL A 15 17.89 -18.33 -10.91
CA VAL A 15 16.75 -17.58 -10.39
C VAL A 15 17.31 -16.28 -9.83
N ALA A 16 17.33 -15.26 -10.69
CA ALA A 16 17.57 -13.89 -10.28
C ALA A 16 16.46 -13.49 -9.30
N CYS A 17 16.87 -13.02 -8.13
CA CYS A 17 16.04 -12.40 -7.12
C CYS A 17 15.39 -11.14 -7.72
N GLY A 18 14.20 -11.31 -8.30
CA GLY A 18 13.40 -10.24 -8.88
C GLY A 18 12.73 -9.43 -7.77
N THR A 19 13.25 -8.24 -7.51
CA THR A 19 12.66 -7.26 -6.60
C THR A 19 11.48 -6.55 -7.26
N ALA A 20 10.27 -7.14 -7.18
CA ALA A 20 9.02 -6.47 -7.48
C ALA A 20 8.54 -5.63 -6.27
N ARG A 21 9.33 -4.64 -5.86
CA ARG A 21 9.20 -3.91 -4.57
C ARG A 21 7.97 -2.98 -4.42
N GLY A 22 6.93 -3.09 -5.25
CA GLY A 22 5.71 -2.26 -5.17
C GLY A 22 4.40 -3.01 -4.90
N GLN A 23 4.37 -4.34 -5.05
CA GLN A 23 3.13 -5.12 -5.06
C GLN A 23 3.08 -6.23 -4.00
N ASP A 24 3.94 -6.20 -2.99
CA ASP A 24 3.89 -7.17 -1.89
C ASP A 24 3.08 -6.63 -0.70
N ILE A 25 2.50 -7.55 0.07
CA ILE A 25 1.86 -7.30 1.37
C ILE A 25 2.63 -8.06 2.44
N ARG A 26 3.10 -7.36 3.48
CA ARG A 26 3.68 -7.97 4.67
C ARG A 26 2.55 -8.31 5.64
N VAL A 27 2.37 -9.59 5.91
CA VAL A 27 1.33 -10.11 6.80
C VAL A 27 1.95 -10.58 8.10
N GLY A 28 1.47 -10.04 9.22
CA GLY A 28 1.77 -10.59 10.55
C GLY A 28 1.04 -11.93 10.74
N VAL A 29 1.77 -12.97 11.13
CA VAL A 29 1.27 -14.33 11.32
C VAL A 29 1.12 -14.66 12.80
N TYR A 30 0.03 -15.34 13.18
CA TYR A 30 -0.37 -15.65 14.56
C TYR A 30 -0.53 -14.40 15.46
N THR A 31 -0.97 -13.28 14.87
CA THR A 31 -1.01 -11.98 15.56
C THR A 31 -1.92 -11.98 16.79
N LEU A 32 -2.96 -12.81 16.82
CA LEU A 32 -3.86 -12.94 17.97
C LEU A 32 -3.21 -13.66 19.16
N ARG A 33 -2.33 -14.63 18.89
CA ARG A 33 -1.63 -15.42 19.92
C ARG A 33 -0.18 -15.69 19.49
N PRO A 34 0.71 -14.68 19.57
CA PRO A 34 2.09 -14.83 19.16
C PRO A 34 2.80 -15.91 20.01
N PRO A 35 3.43 -16.93 19.39
CA PRO A 35 4.11 -17.98 20.13
C PRO A 35 5.40 -17.46 20.79
N ALA A 36 5.82 -18.07 21.90
CA ALA A 36 7.13 -17.78 22.49
C ALA A 36 8.25 -18.58 21.80
N GLU A 37 7.90 -19.71 21.19
CA GLU A 37 8.80 -20.60 20.46
C GLU A 37 8.07 -21.29 19.32
N MET A 38 8.81 -21.65 18.26
CA MET A 38 8.31 -22.44 17.15
C MET A 38 9.41 -23.25 16.50
N THR A 39 9.02 -24.31 15.80
CA THR A 39 9.88 -25.07 14.88
C THR A 39 9.43 -24.77 13.46
N ILE A 40 10.39 -24.45 12.60
CA ILE A 40 10.19 -24.28 11.16
C ILE A 40 10.77 -25.52 10.48
N ARG A 41 9.94 -26.28 9.76
CA ARG A 41 10.37 -27.49 9.02
C ARG A 41 10.34 -27.22 7.52
N ALA A 42 11.29 -27.77 6.77
CA ALA A 42 11.22 -27.82 5.31
C ALA A 42 9.97 -28.61 4.88
N ALA A 43 9.18 -28.06 3.96
CA ALA A 43 8.10 -28.82 3.33
C ALA A 43 8.63 -29.71 2.20
N ASP A 44 9.70 -29.28 1.53
CA ASP A 44 10.48 -30.04 0.57
C ASP A 44 11.95 -29.56 0.59
N GLY A 45 12.89 -30.48 0.30
CA GLY A 45 14.33 -30.16 0.24
C GLY A 45 14.91 -29.68 1.58
N MET A 46 15.64 -28.56 1.55
CA MET A 46 16.25 -27.93 2.72
C MET A 46 15.81 -26.48 2.84
N LEU A 47 15.58 -26.03 4.07
CA LEU A 47 15.40 -24.62 4.38
C LEU A 47 16.69 -23.87 4.12
N ARG A 48 16.56 -22.59 3.75
CA ARG A 48 17.66 -21.63 3.75
C ARG A 48 17.27 -20.46 4.63
N TRP A 49 18.12 -20.15 5.61
CA TRP A 49 17.89 -19.03 6.51
C TRP A 49 19.17 -18.28 6.83
N ARG A 50 19.01 -17.02 7.19
CA ARG A 50 20.10 -16.13 7.62
C ARG A 50 19.65 -15.26 8.77
N THR A 51 20.58 -14.90 9.65
CA THR A 51 20.31 -14.13 10.88
C THR A 51 20.61 -12.64 10.75
N CYS A 52 21.15 -12.22 9.60
CA CYS A 52 21.32 -10.82 9.25
C CYS A 52 21.26 -10.62 7.73
N ALA A 53 21.09 -9.38 7.28
CA ALA A 53 20.91 -9.05 5.86
C ALA A 53 22.11 -9.45 4.97
N THR A 54 23.32 -9.51 5.52
CA THR A 54 24.58 -9.80 4.81
C THR A 54 25.23 -11.12 5.25
N CYS A 55 24.57 -11.88 6.13
CA CYS A 55 25.10 -13.13 6.66
C CYS A 55 25.06 -14.23 5.58
N VAL A 56 25.96 -15.20 5.70
CA VAL A 56 25.95 -16.41 4.88
C VAL A 56 24.72 -17.25 5.24
N ASP A 57 24.07 -17.83 4.23
CA ASP A 57 22.92 -18.71 4.43
C ASP A 57 23.33 -19.97 5.19
N SER A 58 22.55 -20.31 6.20
CA SER A 58 22.51 -21.62 6.84
C SER A 58 21.44 -22.48 6.17
N THR A 59 21.67 -23.80 6.14
CA THR A 59 20.76 -24.76 5.54
C THR A 59 20.47 -25.92 6.49
N GLY A 60 19.27 -26.48 6.40
CA GLY A 60 18.86 -27.62 7.22
C GLY A 60 17.41 -28.03 6.98
N GLU A 61 17.01 -29.17 7.52
CA GLU A 61 15.64 -29.69 7.39
C GLU A 61 14.68 -29.01 8.35
N GLU A 62 15.18 -28.54 9.49
CA GLU A 62 14.41 -27.79 10.48
C GLU A 62 15.26 -26.74 11.19
N VAL A 63 14.59 -25.72 11.73
CA VAL A 63 15.20 -24.72 12.61
C VAL A 63 14.24 -24.36 13.74
N GLY A 64 14.70 -24.50 14.98
CA GLY A 64 13.98 -24.06 16.17
C GLY A 64 14.26 -22.58 16.44
N VAL A 65 13.21 -21.81 16.74
CA VAL A 65 13.30 -20.39 17.06
C VAL A 65 12.56 -20.09 18.37
N ARG A 66 13.22 -19.41 19.31
CA ARG A 66 12.64 -19.01 20.60
C ARG A 66 12.87 -17.54 20.90
N ALA A 67 11.85 -16.86 21.41
CA ALA A 67 11.96 -15.47 21.85
C ALA A 67 12.74 -15.35 23.18
N SER A 68 13.56 -14.32 23.29
CA SER A 68 14.34 -13.97 24.47
C SER A 68 14.41 -12.44 24.60
N GLY A 69 13.43 -11.85 25.30
CA GLY A 69 13.28 -10.39 25.39
C GLY A 69 12.96 -9.78 24.01
N SER A 70 13.88 -8.96 23.50
CA SER A 70 13.82 -8.34 22.16
C SER A 70 14.69 -9.04 21.11
N GLN A 71 15.23 -10.22 21.43
CA GLN A 71 16.05 -11.03 20.54
C GLN A 71 15.42 -12.42 20.35
N ILE A 72 15.84 -13.12 19.31
CA ILE A 72 15.52 -14.54 19.09
C ILE A 72 16.76 -15.41 19.30
N ILE A 73 16.52 -16.65 19.66
CA ILE A 73 17.52 -17.72 19.70
C ILE A 73 17.19 -18.67 18.56
N VAL A 74 18.15 -18.94 17.68
CA VAL A 74 17.97 -19.75 16.47
C VAL A 74 18.86 -21.00 16.57
N GLY A 75 18.27 -22.17 16.78
CA GLY A 75 19.00 -23.43 16.96
C GLY A 75 20.15 -23.30 17.98
N GLU A 76 21.35 -23.76 17.61
CA GLU A 76 22.59 -23.58 18.38
C GLU A 76 23.34 -22.28 18.04
N ALA A 77 22.87 -21.51 17.06
CA ALA A 77 23.59 -20.39 16.43
C ALA A 77 23.61 -19.08 17.26
N GLY A 78 23.25 -19.12 18.55
CA GLY A 78 23.29 -17.98 19.46
C GLY A 78 22.11 -17.01 19.33
N GLN A 79 22.17 -15.89 20.08
CA GLN A 79 21.15 -14.83 20.08
C GLN A 79 21.33 -13.91 18.87
N THR A 80 20.23 -13.57 18.20
CA THR A 80 20.19 -12.69 17.02
C THR A 80 18.93 -11.82 17.05
N PRO A 81 18.94 -10.61 16.48
CA PRO A 81 17.75 -9.76 16.42
C PRO A 81 16.66 -10.33 15.52
N GLU A 82 17.04 -11.02 14.44
CA GLU A 82 16.09 -11.50 13.44
C GLU A 82 16.58 -12.74 12.69
N LEU A 83 15.64 -13.41 12.02
CA LEU A 83 15.85 -14.52 11.11
C LEU A 83 15.05 -14.27 9.84
N PHE A 84 15.71 -14.40 8.70
CA PHE A 84 15.11 -14.39 7.37
C PHE A 84 15.15 -15.80 6.80
N LEU A 85 14.03 -16.26 6.26
CA LEU A 85 13.90 -17.60 5.70
C LEU A 85 13.22 -17.55 4.34
N ALA A 86 13.72 -18.38 3.42
CA ALA A 86 13.15 -18.58 2.09
C ALA A 86 13.00 -20.09 1.79
N GLY A 87 12.11 -20.41 0.86
CA GLY A 87 11.75 -21.78 0.50
C GLY A 87 10.38 -22.19 1.03
N ARG A 88 10.00 -23.44 0.83
CA ARG A 88 8.72 -23.98 1.33
C ARG A 88 8.90 -24.53 2.73
N TYR A 89 8.05 -24.09 3.65
CA TYR A 89 8.17 -24.43 5.06
C TYR A 89 6.82 -24.76 5.69
N ARG A 90 6.90 -25.39 6.86
CA ARG A 90 5.80 -25.62 7.79
C ARG A 90 6.18 -25.02 9.15
N LEU A 91 5.38 -24.09 9.64
CA LEU A 91 5.50 -23.48 10.96
C LEU A 91 4.71 -24.32 11.97
N GLU A 92 5.38 -24.75 13.03
CA GLU A 92 4.79 -25.56 14.10
C GLU A 92 5.08 -24.91 15.44
N ALA A 93 4.03 -24.58 16.19
CA ALA A 93 4.11 -23.99 17.51
C ALA A 93 3.06 -24.60 18.43
N ALA A 94 3.38 -24.73 19.71
CA ALA A 94 2.49 -25.37 20.68
C ALA A 94 1.12 -24.66 20.73
N HIS A 95 0.05 -25.44 20.69
CA HIS A 95 -1.35 -24.97 20.76
C HIS A 95 -1.80 -24.05 19.60
N LEU A 96 -1.03 -24.00 18.50
CA LEU A 96 -1.39 -23.29 17.27
C LEU A 96 -1.56 -24.28 16.11
N GLN A 97 -2.42 -23.93 15.15
CA GLN A 97 -2.62 -24.71 13.94
C GLN A 97 -1.39 -24.53 13.03
N PRO A 98 -0.76 -25.62 12.53
CA PRO A 98 0.40 -25.49 11.65
C PRO A 98 0.09 -24.72 10.36
N ILE A 99 1.05 -23.92 9.92
CA ILE A 99 0.96 -23.11 8.70
C ILE A 99 1.98 -23.63 7.69
N SER A 100 1.56 -23.86 6.44
CA SER A 100 2.46 -24.20 5.34
C SER A 100 2.48 -23.08 4.31
N ALA A 101 3.67 -22.56 4.00
CA ALA A 101 3.83 -21.46 3.07
C ALA A 101 5.17 -21.53 2.35
N HIS A 102 5.36 -20.68 1.35
CA HIS A 102 6.58 -20.62 0.56
C HIS A 102 7.10 -19.19 0.37
N PHE A 103 6.54 -18.26 1.14
CA PHE A 103 6.79 -16.83 1.05
C PHE A 103 7.99 -16.43 1.91
N PRO A 104 8.78 -15.42 1.50
CA PRO A 104 9.82 -14.84 2.35
C PRO A 104 9.30 -14.55 3.75
N LEU A 105 9.97 -15.12 4.75
CA LEU A 105 9.59 -15.05 6.16
C LEU A 105 10.63 -14.26 6.93
N ARG A 106 10.19 -13.31 7.74
CA ARG A 106 11.01 -12.61 8.73
C ARG A 106 10.48 -12.94 10.12
N VAL A 107 11.36 -13.35 11.02
CA VAL A 107 11.05 -13.65 12.42
C VAL A 107 11.90 -12.75 13.31
N ALA A 108 11.27 -12.11 14.28
CA ALA A 108 11.91 -11.31 15.31
C ALA A 108 11.27 -11.59 16.66
N ALA A 109 11.71 -10.93 17.73
CA ALA A 109 11.07 -10.99 19.04
C ALA A 109 10.63 -9.62 19.52
N ARG A 110 9.47 -9.57 20.18
CA ARG A 110 8.94 -8.40 20.87
C ARG A 110 8.26 -8.86 22.15
N ASP A 111 8.63 -8.25 23.27
CA ASP A 111 8.04 -8.53 24.59
C ASP A 111 8.03 -10.03 24.97
N GLY A 112 9.12 -10.74 24.65
CA GLY A 112 9.26 -12.17 24.94
C GLY A 112 8.39 -13.08 24.07
N ARG A 113 7.81 -12.56 22.99
CA ARG A 113 7.05 -13.33 21.99
C ARG A 113 7.66 -13.17 20.60
N LEU A 114 7.45 -14.17 19.75
CA LEU A 114 7.87 -14.14 18.36
C LEU A 114 6.94 -13.25 17.54
N GLN A 115 7.54 -12.37 16.75
CA GLN A 115 6.88 -11.65 15.68
C GLN A 115 7.24 -12.32 14.36
N ILE A 116 6.23 -12.82 13.66
CA ILE A 116 6.40 -13.60 12.43
C ILE A 116 5.73 -12.83 11.30
N ILE A 117 6.48 -12.51 10.25
CA ILE A 117 6.02 -11.70 9.13
C ILE A 117 6.30 -12.43 7.82
N ALA A 118 5.25 -12.77 7.08
CA ALA A 118 5.35 -13.32 5.74
C ALA A 118 5.14 -12.21 4.70
N THR A 119 5.94 -12.19 3.63
CA THR A 119 5.81 -11.21 2.54
C THR A 119 5.23 -11.88 1.31
N LEU A 120 3.98 -11.55 0.97
CA LEU A 120 3.22 -12.20 -0.10
C LEU A 120 3.04 -11.26 -1.29
N PRO A 121 3.13 -11.73 -2.54
CA PRO A 121 2.58 -10.99 -3.67
C PRO A 121 1.09 -10.70 -3.45
N VAL A 122 0.62 -9.50 -3.80
CA VAL A 122 -0.77 -9.06 -3.58
C VAL A 122 -1.79 -10.08 -4.10
N GLU A 123 -1.57 -10.68 -5.27
CA GLU A 123 -2.54 -11.62 -5.86
C GLU A 123 -2.62 -12.95 -5.10
N GLU A 124 -1.52 -13.42 -4.54
CA GLU A 124 -1.50 -14.61 -3.68
C GLU A 124 -2.13 -14.32 -2.32
N TYR A 125 -1.91 -13.11 -1.78
CA TYR A 125 -2.62 -12.63 -0.60
C TYR A 125 -4.14 -12.59 -0.83
N VAL A 126 -4.59 -12.04 -1.97
CA VAL A 126 -6.02 -11.98 -2.34
C VAL A 126 -6.61 -13.39 -2.43
N ALA A 127 -5.95 -14.33 -3.10
CA ALA A 127 -6.42 -15.71 -3.19
C ALA A 127 -6.48 -16.41 -1.82
N ALA A 128 -5.50 -16.16 -0.94
CA ALA A 128 -5.46 -16.71 0.41
C ALA A 128 -6.58 -16.17 1.30
N VAL A 129 -6.89 -14.87 1.21
CA VAL A 129 -8.02 -14.25 1.91
C VAL A 129 -9.35 -14.78 1.36
N LEU A 130 -9.51 -14.82 0.03
CA LEU A 130 -10.74 -15.37 -0.58
C LEU A 130 -10.99 -16.80 -0.13
N THR A 131 -9.94 -17.63 -0.05
CA THR A 131 -10.06 -19.01 0.42
C THR A 131 -10.59 -19.09 1.86
N ALA A 132 -10.24 -18.14 2.73
CA ALA A 132 -10.77 -18.06 4.09
C ALA A 132 -12.22 -17.51 4.14
N GLU A 133 -12.56 -16.60 3.23
CA GLU A 133 -13.81 -15.82 3.27
C GLU A 133 -14.97 -16.46 2.50
N THR A 134 -14.69 -17.20 1.42
CA THR A 134 -15.76 -17.69 0.53
C THR A 134 -16.57 -18.82 1.16
N GLY A 135 -15.99 -19.62 2.05
CA GLY A 135 -16.65 -20.81 2.61
C GLY A 135 -17.18 -21.71 1.49
N ASP A 136 -18.47 -22.08 1.57
CA ASP A 136 -19.17 -22.94 0.60
C ASP A 136 -19.71 -22.19 -0.64
N ARG A 137 -19.40 -20.90 -0.78
CA ARG A 137 -19.87 -20.09 -1.93
C ARG A 137 -19.19 -20.52 -3.21
N THR A 138 -19.94 -20.51 -4.31
CA THR A 138 -19.50 -21.09 -5.59
C THR A 138 -19.63 -20.15 -6.79
N GLN A 139 -20.33 -19.01 -6.65
CA GLN A 139 -20.52 -18.13 -7.80
C GLN A 139 -19.25 -17.35 -8.15
N ALA A 140 -18.81 -17.48 -9.41
CA ALA A 140 -17.59 -16.85 -9.90
C ALA A 140 -17.65 -15.31 -9.83
N GLU A 141 -18.79 -14.70 -10.15
CA GLU A 141 -18.96 -13.24 -10.12
C GLU A 141 -18.93 -12.68 -8.69
N ASN A 142 -19.42 -13.43 -7.70
CA ASN A 142 -19.26 -13.10 -6.29
C ASN A 142 -17.78 -13.14 -5.89
N MET A 143 -17.06 -14.22 -6.22
CA MET A 143 -15.63 -14.32 -5.92
C MET A 143 -14.83 -13.21 -6.59
N LYS A 144 -15.16 -12.80 -7.82
CA LYS A 144 -14.52 -11.66 -8.50
C LYS A 144 -14.80 -10.34 -7.79
N ALA A 145 -16.04 -10.10 -7.35
CA ALA A 145 -16.37 -8.89 -6.59
C ALA A 145 -15.61 -8.85 -5.25
N LEU A 146 -15.60 -9.98 -4.53
CA LEU A 146 -14.85 -10.11 -3.30
C LEU A 146 -13.34 -9.96 -3.52
N ALA A 147 -12.77 -10.49 -4.61
CA ALA A 147 -11.36 -10.30 -4.96
C ALA A 147 -10.98 -8.82 -5.09
N VAL A 148 -11.79 -8.03 -5.80
CA VAL A 148 -11.57 -6.58 -5.94
C VAL A 148 -11.70 -5.88 -4.59
N ALA A 149 -12.72 -6.21 -3.79
CA ALA A 149 -12.91 -5.61 -2.46
C ALA A 149 -11.73 -5.94 -1.52
N VAL A 150 -11.29 -7.20 -1.49
CA VAL A 150 -10.14 -7.67 -0.70
C VAL A 150 -8.85 -6.97 -1.14
N ARG A 151 -8.60 -6.89 -2.44
CA ARG A 151 -7.40 -6.24 -2.99
C ARG A 151 -7.38 -4.75 -2.66
N THR A 152 -8.51 -4.07 -2.85
CA THR A 152 -8.64 -2.64 -2.55
C THR A 152 -8.42 -2.37 -1.07
N TYR A 153 -8.98 -3.21 -0.19
CA TYR A 153 -8.76 -3.12 1.25
C TYR A 153 -7.27 -3.24 1.60
N ALA A 154 -6.60 -4.25 1.04
CA ALA A 154 -5.20 -4.52 1.31
C ALA A 154 -4.28 -3.37 0.87
N VAL A 155 -4.61 -2.72 -0.26
CA VAL A 155 -3.88 -1.55 -0.76
C VAL A 155 -4.21 -0.30 0.06
N ARG A 156 -5.49 -0.04 0.36
CA ARG A 156 -5.96 1.12 1.15
C ARG A 156 -5.35 1.14 2.55
N PHE A 157 -5.34 -0.01 3.23
CA PHE A 157 -4.85 -0.14 4.60
C PHE A 157 -3.43 -0.68 4.70
N ARG A 158 -2.64 -0.60 3.61
CA ARG A 158 -1.22 -0.95 3.66
C ARG A 158 -0.51 -0.07 4.70
N GLY A 159 0.31 -0.70 5.55
CA GLY A 159 1.00 0.00 6.64
C GLY A 159 0.13 0.25 7.89
N ARG A 160 -1.07 -0.35 7.99
CA ARG A 160 -1.91 -0.25 9.20
C ARG A 160 -1.22 -0.73 10.47
N HIS A 161 -0.23 -1.61 10.34
CA HIS A 161 0.63 -2.09 11.42
C HIS A 161 2.10 -1.67 11.24
N ALA A 162 2.35 -0.49 10.65
CA ALA A 162 3.70 0.00 10.38
C ALA A 162 4.55 0.12 11.67
N ALA A 163 3.92 0.46 12.80
CA ALA A 163 4.57 0.51 14.11
C ALA A 163 5.01 -0.87 14.62
N GLU A 164 4.37 -1.93 14.15
CA GLU A 164 4.74 -3.32 14.39
C GLU A 164 5.61 -3.91 13.27
N GLY A 165 5.84 -3.16 12.17
CA GLY A 165 6.75 -3.56 11.10
C GLY A 165 6.14 -4.43 9.99
N PHE A 166 4.80 -4.53 9.92
CA PHE A 166 4.09 -5.23 8.85
C PHE A 166 2.88 -4.40 8.36
N ASP A 167 2.21 -4.85 7.29
CA ASP A 167 1.12 -4.09 6.68
C ASP A 167 -0.24 -4.48 7.26
N LEU A 168 -0.56 -5.77 7.29
CA LEU A 168 -1.87 -6.31 7.71
C LEU A 168 -1.72 -7.51 8.66
N CYS A 169 -2.67 -7.71 9.57
CA CYS A 169 -2.71 -8.88 10.45
C CYS A 169 -3.58 -10.02 9.86
N ASP A 170 -3.31 -11.26 10.27
CA ASP A 170 -3.97 -12.48 9.77
C ASP A 170 -5.33 -12.83 10.43
N ASN A 171 -6.06 -11.83 10.92
CA ASN A 171 -7.31 -12.02 11.66
C ASN A 171 -8.39 -10.98 11.29
N THR A 172 -9.57 -11.10 11.87
CA THR A 172 -10.76 -10.27 11.58
C THR A 172 -10.58 -8.76 11.84
N HIS A 173 -9.53 -8.34 12.53
CA HIS A 173 -9.15 -6.92 12.62
C HIS A 173 -8.69 -6.35 11.26
N CYS A 174 -8.05 -7.18 10.42
CA CYS A 174 -7.69 -6.85 9.04
C CYS A 174 -8.44 -7.78 8.08
N GLN A 175 -7.84 -8.90 7.69
CA GLN A 175 -8.46 -9.92 6.86
C GLN A 175 -7.92 -11.28 7.29
N VAL A 176 -8.79 -12.29 7.35
CA VAL A 176 -8.35 -13.65 7.68
C VAL A 176 -7.61 -14.22 6.47
N VAL A 177 -6.39 -14.69 6.69
CA VAL A 177 -5.56 -15.29 5.63
C VAL A 177 -5.59 -16.81 5.81
N SER A 178 -6.02 -17.53 4.78
CA SER A 178 -5.85 -18.99 4.77
C SER A 178 -4.44 -19.36 4.35
N TRP A 179 -3.79 -20.18 5.16
CA TRP A 179 -2.46 -20.74 4.88
C TRP A 179 -2.51 -22.18 4.37
N THR A 180 -3.67 -22.61 3.89
CA THR A 180 -3.85 -23.90 3.22
C THR A 180 -3.69 -23.74 1.71
N THR A 181 -3.75 -24.85 0.96
CA THR A 181 -3.88 -24.79 -0.50
C THR A 181 -5.05 -23.87 -0.88
N PRO A 182 -4.83 -22.83 -1.70
CA PRO A 182 -5.89 -21.92 -2.11
C PRO A 182 -7.00 -22.64 -2.88
N ASN A 183 -8.24 -22.17 -2.70
CA ASN A 183 -9.38 -22.62 -3.50
C ASN A 183 -9.15 -22.27 -4.98
N PRO A 184 -9.29 -23.21 -5.94
CA PRO A 184 -9.09 -22.91 -7.37
C PRO A 184 -9.97 -21.77 -7.91
N GLY A 185 -11.22 -21.66 -7.44
CA GLY A 185 -12.12 -20.56 -7.75
C GLY A 185 -11.64 -19.22 -7.19
N ALA A 186 -11.07 -19.22 -5.98
CA ALA A 186 -10.44 -18.02 -5.39
C ALA A 186 -9.23 -17.56 -6.21
N VAL A 187 -8.36 -18.49 -6.63
CA VAL A 187 -7.22 -18.20 -7.50
C VAL A 187 -7.69 -17.66 -8.85
N ALA A 188 -8.68 -18.31 -9.48
CA ALA A 188 -9.22 -17.87 -10.76
C ALA A 188 -9.87 -16.47 -10.67
N ALA A 189 -10.57 -16.16 -9.58
CA ALA A 189 -11.17 -14.85 -9.36
C ALA A 189 -10.13 -13.75 -9.10
N ALA A 190 -9.10 -14.04 -8.32
CA ALA A 190 -7.97 -13.15 -8.09
C ALA A 190 -7.29 -12.81 -9.43
N GLU A 191 -6.94 -13.81 -10.23
CA GLU A 191 -6.27 -13.61 -11.52
C GLU A 191 -7.17 -12.89 -12.54
N ALA A 192 -8.46 -13.25 -12.63
CA ALA A 192 -9.41 -12.61 -13.55
C ALA A 192 -9.66 -11.12 -13.24
N THR A 193 -9.36 -10.69 -12.01
CA THR A 193 -9.51 -9.29 -11.55
C THR A 193 -8.19 -8.63 -11.19
N LYS A 194 -7.07 -9.22 -11.62
CA LYS A 194 -5.72 -8.79 -11.26
C LYS A 194 -5.52 -7.29 -11.45
N GLY A 195 -5.01 -6.65 -10.40
CA GLY A 195 -4.77 -5.21 -10.38
C GLY A 195 -6.02 -4.31 -10.39
N MET A 196 -7.24 -4.85 -10.49
CA MET A 196 -8.46 -4.03 -10.38
C MET A 196 -8.71 -3.64 -8.93
N LEU A 197 -8.89 -2.34 -8.69
CA LEU A 197 -9.24 -1.74 -7.41
C LEU A 197 -10.51 -0.90 -7.55
N LEU A 198 -11.14 -0.60 -6.41
CA LEU A 198 -12.13 0.47 -6.30
C LEU A 198 -11.46 1.76 -5.85
N TRP A 199 -11.77 2.87 -6.53
CA TRP A 199 -11.22 4.18 -6.26
C TRP A 199 -12.34 5.15 -5.84
N TYR A 200 -12.02 6.05 -4.92
CA TYR A 200 -12.88 7.17 -4.56
C TYR A 200 -12.01 8.38 -4.23
N GLY A 201 -12.31 9.54 -4.82
CA GLY A 201 -11.52 10.76 -4.60
C GLY A 201 -10.04 10.64 -4.97
N GLY A 202 -9.70 9.79 -5.94
CA GLY A 202 -8.32 9.55 -6.38
C GLY A 202 -7.49 8.62 -5.48
N ALA A 203 -8.05 8.11 -4.39
CA ALA A 203 -7.41 7.11 -3.52
C ALA A 203 -8.14 5.76 -3.61
N PRO A 204 -7.48 4.63 -3.28
CA PRO A 204 -8.17 3.35 -3.10
C PRO A 204 -9.27 3.50 -2.04
N ALA A 205 -10.46 2.97 -2.33
CA ALA A 205 -11.62 3.09 -1.45
C ALA A 205 -11.49 2.18 -0.20
N GLU A 206 -12.15 2.56 0.91
CA GLU A 206 -12.45 1.65 2.01
C GLU A 206 -13.48 0.61 1.56
N THR A 207 -13.02 -0.61 1.33
CA THR A 207 -13.87 -1.72 0.87
C THR A 207 -14.12 -2.74 1.98
N TYR A 208 -14.74 -2.30 3.07
CA TYR A 208 -15.21 -3.23 4.11
C TYR A 208 -16.22 -4.22 3.53
N TYR A 209 -16.23 -5.44 4.06
CA TYR A 209 -17.14 -6.50 3.66
C TYR A 209 -17.45 -7.40 4.85
N HIS A 210 -18.56 -8.12 4.80
CA HIS A 210 -19.04 -8.95 5.90
C HIS A 210 -19.88 -10.10 5.36
N GLN A 211 -20.18 -11.09 6.22
CA GLN A 211 -20.85 -12.31 5.78
C GLN A 211 -22.31 -12.08 5.36
N ASN A 212 -23.13 -11.47 6.22
CA ASN A 212 -24.55 -11.24 5.95
C ASN A 212 -25.06 -9.96 6.65
N CYS A 213 -25.66 -9.01 5.93
CA CYS A 213 -26.11 -7.75 6.53
C CYS A 213 -27.45 -7.88 7.29
N GLY A 214 -28.23 -8.94 7.09
CA GLY A 214 -29.55 -9.11 7.71
C GLY A 214 -30.67 -8.30 7.03
N GLY A 215 -30.44 -7.84 5.80
CA GLY A 215 -31.41 -7.15 4.92
C GLY A 215 -31.16 -5.65 4.74
N THR A 216 -30.23 -5.07 5.49
CA THR A 216 -29.87 -3.65 5.39
C THR A 216 -28.39 -3.48 5.75
N THR A 217 -27.63 -2.83 4.86
CA THR A 217 -26.24 -2.46 5.15
C THR A 217 -26.22 -1.31 6.14
N ALA A 218 -25.16 -1.22 6.93
CA ALA A 218 -24.87 -0.06 7.78
C ALA A 218 -23.95 0.90 7.05
N SER A 219 -24.07 2.20 7.38
CA SER A 219 -23.06 3.18 6.99
C SER A 219 -21.74 2.96 7.75
N ALA A 220 -20.61 3.38 7.19
CA ALA A 220 -19.32 3.24 7.86
C ALA A 220 -19.28 3.99 9.21
N SER A 221 -19.89 5.18 9.28
CA SER A 221 -19.94 6.01 10.48
C SER A 221 -20.72 5.40 11.64
N GLU A 222 -21.62 4.45 11.39
CA GLU A 222 -22.33 3.72 12.45
C GLU A 222 -21.42 2.76 13.22
N VAL A 223 -20.40 2.22 12.55
CA VAL A 223 -19.46 1.25 13.14
C VAL A 223 -18.16 1.93 13.56
N TRP A 224 -17.69 2.86 12.73
CA TRP A 224 -16.44 3.60 12.92
C TRP A 224 -16.71 5.11 12.79
N PRO A 225 -17.00 5.79 13.91
CA PRO A 225 -17.19 7.24 13.91
C PRO A 225 -15.94 7.95 13.38
N GLY A 226 -16.13 8.87 12.42
CA GLY A 226 -15.04 9.62 11.78
C GLY A 226 -14.52 9.03 10.47
N THR A 227 -15.04 7.89 10.00
CA THR A 227 -14.75 7.39 8.65
C THR A 227 -15.45 8.26 7.59
N ASP A 228 -14.66 8.93 6.74
CA ASP A 228 -15.13 9.72 5.59
C ASP A 228 -15.24 8.85 4.33
N ALA A 229 -16.28 8.00 4.31
CA ALA A 229 -16.58 7.09 3.20
C ALA A 229 -18.05 7.24 2.76
N PRO A 230 -18.41 8.32 2.04
CA PRO A 230 -19.81 8.64 1.72
C PRO A 230 -20.50 7.60 0.82
N TYR A 231 -19.73 6.77 0.13
CA TYR A 231 -20.20 5.62 -0.65
C TYR A 231 -20.59 4.43 0.23
N LEU A 232 -20.07 4.32 1.46
CA LEU A 232 -20.45 3.31 2.44
C LEU A 232 -21.64 3.78 3.27
N ARG A 233 -22.82 3.75 2.65
CA ARG A 233 -24.08 4.22 3.24
C ARG A 233 -25.04 3.09 3.58
N THR A 234 -25.97 3.41 4.47
CA THR A 234 -27.11 2.55 4.80
C THR A 234 -28.03 2.42 3.59
N HIS A 235 -28.29 1.19 3.15
CA HIS A 235 -29.28 0.89 2.13
C HIS A 235 -29.82 -0.54 2.27
N ALA A 236 -30.99 -0.79 1.69
CA ALA A 236 -31.62 -2.10 1.70
C ALA A 236 -30.85 -3.11 0.82
N ASP A 237 -30.66 -4.33 1.33
CA ASP A 237 -30.09 -5.44 0.60
C ASP A 237 -31.14 -6.57 0.48
N PRO A 238 -31.92 -6.58 -0.62
CA PRO A 238 -32.94 -7.61 -0.82
C PRO A 238 -32.33 -8.97 -1.19
N TYR A 239 -31.06 -9.03 -1.55
CA TYR A 239 -30.43 -10.26 -2.04
C TYR A 239 -30.01 -11.17 -0.88
N CYS A 240 -29.57 -10.60 0.25
CA CYS A 240 -29.14 -11.41 1.40
C CYS A 240 -30.28 -12.01 2.24
N ILE A 241 -31.55 -11.67 1.92
CA ILE A 241 -32.75 -12.19 2.59
C ILE A 241 -33.45 -13.29 1.78
N LEU A 242 -33.01 -13.52 0.53
CA LEU A 242 -33.53 -14.56 -0.34
C LEU A 242 -32.64 -15.80 -0.28
N PRO A 243 -33.20 -17.03 -0.37
CA PRO A 243 -34.64 -17.34 -0.35
C PRO A 243 -35.26 -17.26 1.06
N ARG A 244 -34.44 -17.12 2.13
CA ARG A 244 -34.93 -17.00 3.51
C ARG A 244 -34.02 -16.09 4.33
N LEU A 245 -34.66 -15.21 5.11
CA LEU A 245 -33.98 -14.39 6.10
C LEU A 245 -33.29 -15.25 7.16
N GLN A 246 -31.97 -15.08 7.30
CA GLN A 246 -31.21 -15.76 8.34
C GLN A 246 -31.39 -15.06 9.70
N THR A 247 -31.91 -15.82 10.67
CA THR A 247 -32.07 -15.41 12.07
C THR A 247 -31.21 -16.29 12.97
N TRP A 248 -30.78 -15.75 14.10
CA TRP A 248 -30.03 -16.49 15.11
C TRP A 248 -30.54 -16.13 16.51
N GLU A 249 -30.38 -17.07 17.44
CA GLU A 249 -30.62 -16.88 18.86
C GLU A 249 -29.37 -17.31 19.65
N SER A 250 -29.08 -16.60 20.74
CA SER A 250 -27.98 -16.90 21.64
C SER A 250 -28.35 -16.55 23.06
N THR A 251 -28.07 -17.46 23.99
CA THR A 251 -28.36 -17.29 25.41
C THR A 251 -27.06 -17.35 26.19
N ILE A 252 -26.76 -16.28 26.92
CA ILE A 252 -25.50 -16.11 27.66
C ILE A 252 -25.84 -15.66 29.08
N THR A 253 -25.15 -16.18 30.08
CA THR A 253 -25.37 -15.74 31.47
C THR A 253 -24.79 -14.34 31.71
N VAL A 254 -25.40 -13.59 32.61
CA VAL A 254 -24.88 -12.28 33.05
C VAL A 254 -23.45 -12.42 33.59
N ALA A 255 -23.15 -13.51 34.31
CA ALA A 255 -21.82 -13.77 34.87
C ALA A 255 -20.73 -13.98 33.79
N GLU A 256 -21.05 -14.72 32.72
CA GLU A 256 -20.12 -14.91 31.59
C GLU A 256 -19.83 -13.58 30.87
N ILE A 257 -20.87 -12.77 30.65
CA ILE A 257 -20.73 -11.45 30.03
C ILE A 257 -19.92 -10.52 30.93
N ASP A 258 -20.22 -10.45 32.23
CA ASP A 258 -19.48 -9.60 33.17
C ASP A 258 -17.98 -9.96 33.18
N THR A 259 -17.67 -11.26 33.21
CA THR A 259 -16.29 -11.76 33.13
C THR A 259 -15.62 -11.32 31.82
N ALA A 260 -16.31 -11.45 30.69
CA ALA A 260 -15.81 -11.06 29.37
C ALA A 260 -15.54 -9.55 29.27
N LEU A 261 -16.47 -8.71 29.73
CA LEU A 261 -16.33 -7.25 29.70
C LEU A 261 -15.17 -6.78 30.59
N ARG A 262 -15.05 -7.35 31.79
CA ARG A 262 -13.93 -7.04 32.70
C ARG A 262 -12.58 -7.50 32.15
N ALA A 263 -12.53 -8.68 31.53
CA ALA A 263 -11.31 -9.18 30.87
C ALA A 263 -10.88 -8.29 29.68
N ALA A 264 -11.84 -7.61 29.03
CA ALA A 264 -11.57 -6.61 28.00
C ALA A 264 -11.19 -5.23 28.57
N GLY A 265 -11.14 -5.07 29.90
CA GLY A 265 -10.77 -3.81 30.57
C GLY A 265 -11.89 -2.76 30.58
N LEU A 266 -13.14 -3.15 30.34
CA LEU A 266 -14.27 -2.24 30.35
C LEU A 266 -14.74 -1.97 31.78
N ASP A 267 -14.99 -0.70 32.09
CA ASP A 267 -15.55 -0.29 33.37
C ASP A 267 -17.07 -0.48 33.35
N VAL A 268 -17.51 -1.62 33.89
CA VAL A 268 -18.93 -2.00 33.97
C VAL A 268 -19.39 -2.05 35.43
N PRO A 269 -20.67 -1.72 35.71
CA PRO A 269 -21.17 -1.68 37.08
C PRO A 269 -20.89 -2.97 37.84
N ARG A 270 -20.61 -2.89 39.13
CA ARG A 270 -20.53 -4.11 39.95
C ARG A 270 -21.95 -4.62 40.22
N GLY A 271 -22.21 -5.88 39.87
CA GLY A 271 -23.50 -6.53 40.14
C GLY A 271 -24.66 -6.08 39.24
N TRP A 272 -24.38 -5.56 38.04
CA TRP A 272 -25.44 -5.32 37.06
C TRP A 272 -26.18 -6.62 36.74
N THR A 273 -27.47 -6.49 36.41
CA THR A 273 -28.37 -7.63 36.17
C THR A 273 -29.15 -7.51 34.88
N THR A 274 -29.20 -6.31 34.30
CA THR A 274 -30.06 -6.01 33.16
C THR A 274 -29.24 -5.33 32.07
N LEU A 275 -29.63 -5.61 30.82
CA LEU A 275 -29.04 -5.00 29.64
C LEU A 275 -30.16 -4.52 28.72
N GLU A 276 -30.09 -3.26 28.33
CA GLU A 276 -31.03 -2.64 27.41
C GLU A 276 -30.29 -2.03 26.21
N ILE A 277 -30.98 -1.94 25.08
CA ILE A 277 -30.46 -1.22 23.91
C ILE A 277 -30.85 0.25 24.07
N ALA A 278 -29.88 1.08 24.45
CA ALA A 278 -30.11 2.51 24.71
C ALA A 278 -30.31 3.32 23.43
N ALA A 279 -29.64 2.93 22.34
CA ALA A 279 -29.77 3.60 21.06
C ALA A 279 -29.65 2.61 19.89
N ARG A 280 -30.36 2.89 18.80
CA ARG A 280 -30.21 2.20 17.51
C ARG A 280 -29.69 3.15 16.44
N SER A 281 -28.94 2.60 15.51
CA SER A 281 -28.48 3.31 14.33
C SER A 281 -29.54 3.35 13.22
N GLU A 282 -29.26 4.07 12.12
CA GLU A 282 -30.15 4.14 10.95
C GLU A 282 -30.43 2.77 10.34
N SER A 283 -29.44 1.87 10.32
CA SER A 283 -29.62 0.47 9.86
C SER A 283 -30.37 -0.43 10.86
N GLY A 284 -30.80 0.12 12.00
CA GLY A 284 -31.53 -0.59 13.05
C GLY A 284 -30.66 -1.42 13.99
N ARG A 285 -29.32 -1.36 13.84
CA ARG A 285 -28.37 -2.04 14.74
C ARG A 285 -28.35 -1.35 16.10
N ALA A 286 -28.05 -2.11 17.15
CA ALA A 286 -27.72 -1.53 18.44
C ALA A 286 -26.47 -0.65 18.28
N ALA A 287 -26.55 0.61 18.67
CA ALA A 287 -25.42 1.54 18.69
C ALA A 287 -24.84 1.64 20.10
N LEU A 288 -25.72 1.73 21.10
CA LEU A 288 -25.37 1.77 22.52
C LEU A 288 -26.16 0.72 23.28
N VAL A 289 -25.48 0.03 24.19
CA VAL A 289 -26.10 -0.83 25.19
C VAL A 289 -25.88 -0.24 26.58
N ARG A 290 -26.88 -0.35 27.43
CA ARG A 290 -26.85 0.12 28.81
C ARG A 290 -26.92 -1.07 29.75
N LEU A 291 -25.98 -1.11 30.70
CA LEU A 291 -25.92 -2.11 31.76
C LEU A 291 -26.44 -1.49 33.05
N ASP A 292 -27.50 -2.04 33.61
CA ASP A 292 -28.24 -1.47 34.74
C ASP A 292 -28.28 -2.41 35.97
N GLY A 293 -28.47 -1.82 37.15
CA GLY A 293 -28.72 -2.53 38.41
C GLY A 293 -27.49 -2.78 39.29
N GLY A 294 -26.35 -2.15 38.97
CA GLY A 294 -25.11 -2.28 39.74
C GLY A 294 -24.66 -0.97 40.41
N SER A 295 -23.37 -0.86 40.72
CA SER A 295 -22.71 0.40 41.12
C SER A 295 -21.53 0.70 40.19
N PRO A 296 -21.51 1.84 39.46
CA PRO A 296 -22.57 2.87 39.38
C PRO A 296 -23.91 2.33 38.84
N PRO A 297 -25.04 2.99 39.07
CA PRO A 297 -26.38 2.43 38.78
C PRO A 297 -26.58 2.01 37.33
N SER A 298 -25.91 2.70 36.41
CA SER A 298 -26.00 2.49 34.98
C SER A 298 -24.70 2.89 34.29
N VAL A 299 -24.29 2.14 33.27
CA VAL A 299 -23.21 2.50 32.34
C VAL A 299 -23.64 2.19 30.91
N GLU A 300 -23.43 3.14 30.02
CA GLU A 300 -23.60 2.95 28.58
C GLU A 300 -22.26 2.67 27.91
N ILE A 301 -22.24 1.70 27.01
CA ILE A 301 -21.09 1.38 26.18
C ILE A 301 -21.53 1.14 24.73
N SER A 302 -20.58 1.31 23.80
CA SER A 302 -20.78 0.93 22.40
C SER A 302 -21.20 -0.54 22.29
N ALA A 303 -22.26 -0.81 21.54
CA ALA A 303 -22.73 -2.16 21.29
C ALA A 303 -21.67 -3.02 20.57
N SER A 304 -20.89 -2.41 19.66
CA SER A 304 -19.82 -3.12 18.96
C SER A 304 -18.68 -3.49 19.92
N THR A 305 -18.30 -2.59 20.82
CA THR A 305 -17.32 -2.86 21.89
C THR A 305 -17.78 -3.98 22.81
N PHE A 306 -19.05 -3.94 23.23
CA PHE A 306 -19.67 -5.02 24.01
C PHE A 306 -19.59 -6.36 23.27
N ARG A 307 -20.04 -6.40 22.01
CA ARG A 307 -20.04 -7.61 21.18
C ARG A 307 -18.64 -8.20 21.03
N PHE A 308 -17.65 -7.37 20.70
CA PHE A 308 -16.26 -7.82 20.55
C PHE A 308 -15.67 -8.38 21.85
N ALA A 309 -15.96 -7.76 23.00
CA ALA A 309 -15.50 -8.26 24.29
C ALA A 309 -16.09 -9.65 24.61
N VAL A 310 -17.40 -9.82 24.39
CA VAL A 310 -18.10 -11.09 24.60
C VAL A 310 -17.58 -12.18 23.65
N ASP A 311 -17.54 -11.91 22.34
CA ASP A 311 -17.11 -12.90 21.34
C ASP A 311 -15.62 -13.29 21.53
N ARG A 312 -14.75 -12.34 21.91
CA ARG A 312 -13.33 -12.64 22.16
C ARG A 312 -13.13 -13.58 23.35
N ALA A 313 -13.96 -13.45 24.40
CA ALA A 313 -13.85 -14.25 25.61
C ALA A 313 -14.55 -15.61 25.49
N LEU A 314 -15.76 -15.63 24.90
CA LEU A 314 -16.64 -16.80 24.87
C LEU A 314 -16.60 -17.59 23.55
N GLY A 315 -15.82 -17.12 22.58
CA GLY A 315 -15.71 -17.67 21.24
C GLY A 315 -16.53 -16.87 20.22
N TRP A 316 -16.01 -16.81 19.00
CA TRP A 316 -16.66 -16.09 17.90
C TRP A 316 -18.04 -16.68 17.57
N ASN A 317 -18.96 -15.82 17.13
CA ASN A 317 -20.35 -16.14 16.76
C ASN A 317 -21.33 -16.33 17.93
N LYS A 318 -20.99 -15.92 19.16
CA LYS A 318 -21.96 -15.88 20.27
C LYS A 318 -22.96 -14.75 20.07
N ILE A 319 -22.51 -13.58 19.60
CA ILE A 319 -23.37 -12.50 19.16
C ILE A 319 -22.93 -12.14 17.74
N ARG A 320 -23.66 -12.66 16.74
CA ARG A 320 -23.17 -12.68 15.34
C ARG A 320 -23.14 -11.31 14.66
N SER A 321 -23.96 -10.37 15.11
CA SER A 321 -24.03 -9.01 14.58
C SER A 321 -24.58 -8.07 15.66
N ASP A 322 -24.51 -6.76 15.43
CA ASP A 322 -25.18 -5.76 16.28
C ASP A 322 -26.67 -5.56 15.90
N LEU A 323 -27.22 -6.36 14.97
CA LEU A 323 -28.64 -6.33 14.60
C LEU A 323 -29.44 -7.36 15.41
N TYR A 324 -29.71 -7.04 16.67
CA TYR A 324 -30.45 -7.90 17.59
C TYR A 324 -31.44 -7.16 18.48
N ASN A 325 -32.32 -7.94 19.10
CA ASN A 325 -33.03 -7.61 20.32
C ASN A 325 -32.47 -8.47 21.46
N VAL A 326 -32.60 -7.98 22.68
CA VAL A 326 -32.16 -8.68 23.89
C VAL A 326 -33.29 -8.66 24.91
N ARG A 327 -33.49 -9.78 25.60
CA ARG A 327 -34.41 -9.90 26.74
C ARG A 327 -33.68 -10.53 27.92
N VAL A 328 -34.07 -10.12 29.12
CA VAL A 328 -33.60 -10.71 30.38
C VAL A 328 -34.46 -11.93 30.70
N ASP A 329 -33.82 -13.02 31.11
CA ASP A 329 -34.45 -14.28 31.50
C ASP A 329 -33.74 -14.84 32.74
N GLY A 330 -34.17 -14.40 33.92
CA GLY A 330 -33.48 -14.70 35.18
C GLY A 330 -32.06 -14.15 35.20
N ASP A 331 -31.07 -15.04 35.28
CA ASP A 331 -29.63 -14.73 35.25
C ASP A 331 -29.04 -14.77 33.82
N ARG A 332 -29.88 -14.86 32.79
CA ARG A 332 -29.48 -14.97 31.38
C ARG A 332 -29.97 -13.80 30.56
N LEU A 333 -29.22 -13.49 29.51
CA LEU A 333 -29.61 -12.59 28.44
C LEU A 333 -29.81 -13.42 27.17
N VAL A 334 -31.00 -13.29 26.58
CA VAL A 334 -31.37 -13.97 25.34
C VAL A 334 -31.35 -12.96 24.21
N PHE A 335 -30.41 -13.13 23.29
CA PHE A 335 -30.22 -12.33 22.10
C PHE A 335 -30.90 -13.00 20.91
N SER A 336 -31.76 -12.27 20.21
CA SER A 336 -32.40 -12.72 18.97
C SER A 336 -32.09 -11.72 17.87
N GLY A 337 -31.38 -12.14 16.83
CA GLY A 337 -30.83 -11.24 15.82
C GLY A 337 -30.80 -11.79 14.40
N ARG A 338 -30.26 -10.96 13.51
CA ARG A 338 -30.14 -11.22 12.06
C ARG A 338 -28.76 -10.84 11.55
N GLY A 339 -28.35 -11.46 10.45
CA GLY A 339 -27.05 -11.19 9.83
C GLY A 339 -25.84 -11.62 10.68
N THR A 340 -24.66 -11.52 10.07
CA THR A 340 -23.37 -11.90 10.64
C THR A 340 -22.30 -10.91 10.17
N GLY A 341 -21.59 -10.31 11.12
CA GLY A 341 -20.58 -9.28 10.89
C GLY A 341 -21.11 -7.84 11.09
N HIS A 342 -20.28 -6.86 10.73
CA HIS A 342 -20.52 -5.44 11.02
C HIS A 342 -21.56 -4.79 10.09
N GLY A 343 -21.87 -5.39 8.93
CA GLY A 343 -22.94 -4.91 8.04
C GLY A 343 -22.55 -3.79 7.07
N VAL A 344 -21.28 -3.36 7.04
CA VAL A 344 -20.80 -2.24 6.19
C VAL A 344 -20.23 -2.79 4.88
N GLY A 345 -20.53 -2.11 3.77
CA GLY A 345 -20.01 -2.44 2.44
C GLY A 345 -20.59 -3.74 1.88
N LEU A 346 -19.74 -4.57 1.26
CA LEU A 346 -20.18 -5.77 0.54
C LEU A 346 -20.68 -6.87 1.49
N CYS A 347 -21.93 -7.29 1.29
CA CYS A 347 -22.53 -8.44 1.94
C CYS A 347 -22.25 -9.69 1.08
N GLN A 348 -21.48 -10.65 1.61
CA GLN A 348 -21.04 -11.83 0.85
C GLN A 348 -22.21 -12.72 0.42
N ASP A 349 -23.24 -12.88 1.27
CA ASP A 349 -24.45 -13.65 0.92
C ASP A 349 -25.28 -12.95 -0.14
N GLY A 350 -25.42 -11.62 -0.04
CA GLY A 350 -26.16 -10.87 -1.06
C GLY A 350 -25.40 -10.81 -2.39
N ALA A 351 -24.08 -10.68 -2.38
CA ALA A 351 -23.24 -10.78 -3.58
C ALA A 351 -23.32 -12.17 -4.25
N GLU A 352 -23.36 -13.24 -3.46
CA GLU A 352 -23.60 -14.61 -3.97
C GLU A 352 -24.95 -14.70 -4.68
N GLU A 353 -26.01 -14.18 -4.07
CA GLU A 353 -27.36 -14.24 -4.66
C GLU A 353 -27.49 -13.35 -5.89
N MET A 354 -26.93 -12.13 -5.88
CA MET A 354 -26.82 -11.29 -7.07
C MET A 354 -26.14 -12.02 -8.24
N ALA A 355 -25.07 -12.75 -7.95
CA ALA A 355 -24.39 -13.55 -8.97
C ALA A 355 -25.27 -14.71 -9.48
N ARG A 356 -26.05 -15.37 -8.61
CA ARG A 356 -27.05 -16.38 -9.04
C ARG A 356 -28.14 -15.80 -9.94
N GLU A 357 -28.54 -14.56 -9.70
CA GLU A 357 -29.46 -13.82 -10.57
C GLU A 357 -28.81 -13.30 -11.87
N GLY A 358 -27.53 -13.64 -12.11
CA GLY A 358 -26.82 -13.31 -13.34
C GLY A 358 -26.19 -11.91 -13.36
N LYS A 359 -26.05 -11.25 -12.21
CA LYS A 359 -25.29 -9.99 -12.11
C LYS A 359 -23.80 -10.28 -12.24
N ASP A 360 -23.11 -9.45 -13.00
CA ASP A 360 -21.64 -9.50 -13.06
C ASP A 360 -21.00 -8.83 -11.83
N TYR A 361 -19.70 -9.09 -11.61
CA TYR A 361 -18.98 -8.54 -10.46
C TYR A 361 -18.97 -7.01 -10.43
N LYS A 362 -19.06 -6.34 -11.59
CA LYS A 362 -19.08 -4.87 -11.68
C LYS A 362 -20.41 -4.31 -11.17
N GLN A 363 -21.52 -4.99 -11.48
CA GLN A 363 -22.84 -4.65 -10.97
C GLN A 363 -22.94 -4.90 -9.46
N ILE A 364 -22.36 -6.00 -8.97
CA ILE A 364 -22.26 -6.29 -7.53
C ILE A 364 -21.47 -5.19 -6.80
N LEU A 365 -20.29 -4.84 -7.30
CA LEU A 365 -19.45 -3.79 -6.70
C LEU A 365 -20.15 -2.41 -6.72
N ARG A 366 -20.82 -2.05 -7.81
CA ARG A 366 -21.58 -0.78 -7.89
C ARG A 366 -22.76 -0.72 -6.92
N PHE A 367 -23.37 -1.87 -6.61
CA PHE A 367 -24.45 -1.94 -5.65
C PHE A 367 -23.94 -1.68 -4.22
N TYR A 368 -22.86 -2.37 -3.81
CA TYR A 368 -22.32 -2.27 -2.45
C TYR A 368 -21.38 -1.08 -2.20
N TYR A 369 -20.77 -0.53 -3.25
CA TYR A 369 -19.84 0.60 -3.19
C TYR A 369 -20.23 1.68 -4.22
N PRO A 370 -21.45 2.25 -4.12
CA PRO A 370 -21.97 3.20 -5.10
C PRO A 370 -21.11 4.47 -5.17
N GLY A 371 -20.80 4.94 -6.37
CA GLY A 371 -19.96 6.14 -6.58
C GLY A 371 -18.45 5.87 -6.53
N THR A 372 -18.03 4.62 -6.29
CA THR A 372 -16.63 4.21 -6.51
C THR A 372 -16.38 3.86 -7.98
N GLU A 373 -15.13 4.00 -8.40
CA GLU A 373 -14.68 3.70 -9.75
C GLU A 373 -13.85 2.43 -9.79
N LEU A 374 -14.22 1.48 -10.66
CA LEU A 374 -13.46 0.26 -10.87
C LEU A 374 -12.36 0.50 -11.90
N GLY A 375 -11.10 0.26 -11.54
CA GLY A 375 -9.98 0.36 -12.46
C GLY A 375 -8.64 -0.06 -11.87
N ALA A 376 -7.63 -0.25 -12.73
CA ALA A 376 -6.24 -0.49 -12.29
C ALA A 376 -5.57 0.77 -11.71
N ARG A 377 -6.14 1.94 -12.01
CA ARG A 377 -5.69 3.28 -11.63
C ARG A 377 -6.95 4.13 -11.40
N PRO A 378 -6.89 5.21 -10.61
CA PRO A 378 -8.05 6.07 -10.38
C PRO A 378 -8.47 6.74 -11.70
N ALA A 379 -9.78 6.85 -11.97
CA ALA A 379 -10.25 7.67 -13.09
C ALA A 379 -10.30 9.12 -12.61
N LEU A 380 -9.13 9.73 -12.53
CA LEU A 380 -9.00 11.12 -12.14
C LEU A 380 -9.71 12.02 -13.17
N ALA A 381 -10.73 12.77 -12.73
CA ALA A 381 -11.46 13.74 -13.54
C ALA A 381 -10.61 15.00 -13.79
N TRP A 382 -9.50 14.80 -14.49
CA TRP A 382 -8.58 15.87 -14.86
C TRP A 382 -9.30 16.97 -15.62
N GLN A 383 -9.18 18.19 -15.11
CA GLN A 383 -9.61 19.38 -15.82
C GLN A 383 -8.43 20.02 -16.52
N ILE A 384 -8.72 20.59 -17.68
CA ILE A 384 -7.74 21.32 -18.48
C ILE A 384 -8.02 22.83 -18.35
N ARG A 385 -6.95 23.60 -18.23
CA ARG A 385 -6.93 25.06 -18.31
C ARG A 385 -5.83 25.47 -19.29
N THR A 386 -6.20 26.20 -20.33
CA THR A 386 -5.27 26.65 -21.35
C THR A 386 -4.77 28.05 -21.04
N GLY A 387 -3.45 28.21 -21.07
CA GLY A 387 -2.76 29.49 -21.22
C GLY A 387 -2.35 29.73 -22.67
N ASP A 388 -1.51 30.72 -22.92
CA ASP A 388 -1.04 31.04 -24.28
C ASP A 388 -0.06 29.98 -24.80
N ARG A 389 0.92 29.63 -23.97
CA ARG A 389 2.00 28.67 -24.28
C ARG A 389 1.94 27.40 -23.43
N PHE A 390 0.88 27.25 -22.62
CA PHE A 390 0.75 26.18 -21.63
C PHE A 390 -0.63 25.53 -21.63
N GLU A 391 -0.67 24.25 -21.33
CA GLU A 391 -1.90 23.53 -20.98
C GLU A 391 -1.74 22.92 -19.59
N LEU A 392 -2.56 23.37 -18.64
CA LEU A 392 -2.58 22.88 -17.26
C LEU A 392 -3.63 21.78 -17.09
N GLN A 393 -3.19 20.60 -16.70
CA GLN A 393 -4.00 19.47 -16.28
C GLN A 393 -3.98 19.35 -14.74
N THR A 394 -5.13 19.51 -14.10
CA THR A 394 -5.27 19.51 -12.62
C THR A 394 -6.65 19.02 -12.16
N LEU A 395 -6.76 18.59 -10.91
CA LEU A 395 -8.04 18.33 -10.23
C LEU A 395 -8.57 19.55 -9.44
N ALA A 396 -7.75 20.59 -9.25
CA ALA A 396 -8.09 21.80 -8.49
C ALA A 396 -7.84 23.08 -9.33
N PRO A 397 -8.53 23.25 -10.47
CA PRO A 397 -8.22 24.30 -11.44
C PRO A 397 -8.28 25.71 -10.88
N ASP A 398 -9.22 26.01 -9.99
CA ASP A 398 -9.36 27.37 -9.44
C ASP A 398 -8.18 27.75 -8.52
N GLN A 399 -7.56 26.76 -7.88
CA GLN A 399 -6.39 26.96 -7.01
C GLN A 399 -5.09 26.96 -7.83
N ASP A 400 -5.04 26.13 -8.86
CA ASP A 400 -3.81 25.83 -9.59
C ASP A 400 -3.58 26.73 -10.80
N SER A 401 -4.64 27.31 -11.40
CA SER A 401 -4.52 28.16 -12.60
C SER A 401 -3.61 29.37 -12.39
N ALA A 402 -3.40 29.82 -11.14
CA ALA A 402 -2.47 30.89 -10.81
C ALA A 402 -1.00 30.57 -11.17
N ILE A 403 -0.67 29.31 -11.45
CA ILE A 403 0.66 28.92 -11.93
C ILE A 403 0.92 29.36 -13.38
N LEU A 404 -0.11 29.46 -14.22
CA LEU A 404 0.03 29.75 -15.65
C LEU A 404 0.77 31.08 -15.91
N PRO A 405 0.38 32.22 -15.32
CA PRO A 405 1.11 33.48 -15.55
C PRO A 405 2.55 33.45 -15.03
N ILE A 406 2.83 32.65 -13.99
CA ILE A 406 4.20 32.44 -13.47
C ILE A 406 5.01 31.66 -14.51
N ALA A 407 4.47 30.54 -15.00
CA ALA A 407 5.14 29.69 -15.98
C ALA A 407 5.38 30.43 -17.32
N GLU A 408 4.42 31.25 -17.77
CA GLU A 408 4.56 32.07 -18.98
C GLU A 408 5.67 33.12 -18.86
N ARG A 409 5.73 33.80 -17.72
CA ARG A 409 6.80 34.74 -17.42
C ARG A 409 8.16 34.04 -17.41
N LEU A 410 8.28 32.93 -16.67
CA LEU A 410 9.52 32.16 -16.57
C LEU A 410 9.98 31.64 -17.93
N LEU A 411 9.09 31.03 -18.72
CA LEU A 411 9.44 30.55 -20.06
C LEU A 411 9.92 31.68 -20.96
N THR A 412 9.30 32.87 -20.89
CA THR A 412 9.74 34.03 -21.67
C THR A 412 11.16 34.48 -21.28
N GLU A 413 11.45 34.54 -19.98
CA GLU A 413 12.78 34.86 -19.46
C GLU A 413 13.82 33.80 -19.86
N ASP A 414 13.45 32.52 -19.77
CA ASP A 414 14.34 31.39 -20.06
C ASP A 414 14.63 31.26 -21.58
N GLU A 415 13.63 31.46 -22.45
CA GLU A 415 13.78 31.53 -23.93
C GLU A 415 14.74 32.67 -24.33
N GLN A 416 14.62 33.84 -23.67
CA GLN A 416 15.54 34.96 -23.88
C GLN A 416 16.97 34.62 -23.42
N ALA A 417 17.10 33.91 -22.29
CA ALA A 417 18.39 33.52 -21.76
C ALA A 417 19.15 32.56 -22.69
N VAL A 418 18.47 31.67 -23.42
CA VAL A 418 19.11 30.73 -24.35
C VAL A 418 19.15 31.22 -25.79
N GLY A 419 18.26 32.15 -26.17
CA GLY A 419 18.19 32.71 -27.52
C GLY A 419 17.41 31.85 -28.51
N TRP A 420 16.56 30.93 -28.03
CA TRP A 420 15.62 30.16 -28.86
C TRP A 420 14.31 29.89 -28.13
N ARG A 421 13.27 29.57 -28.91
CA ARG A 421 11.92 29.33 -28.40
C ARG A 421 11.58 27.84 -28.43
N LEU A 422 10.73 27.41 -27.51
CA LEU A 422 10.14 26.06 -27.57
C LEU A 422 9.17 25.98 -28.75
N PRO A 423 9.26 24.93 -29.59
CA PRO A 423 8.40 24.80 -30.77
C PRO A 423 7.01 24.22 -30.47
N PHE A 424 6.70 23.95 -29.20
CA PHE A 424 5.46 23.29 -28.76
C PHE A 424 4.83 24.00 -27.56
N THR A 425 3.60 23.58 -27.24
CA THR A 425 2.88 23.99 -26.02
C THR A 425 3.37 23.14 -24.85
N VAL A 426 3.65 23.76 -23.71
CA VAL A 426 4.13 23.02 -22.54
C VAL A 426 2.94 22.50 -21.72
N HIS A 427 2.93 21.22 -21.43
CA HIS A 427 1.89 20.61 -20.59
C HIS A 427 2.32 20.63 -19.12
N LEU A 428 1.54 21.26 -18.24
CA LEU A 428 1.72 21.20 -16.80
C LEU A 428 0.73 20.19 -16.22
N GLN A 429 1.19 19.25 -15.41
CA GLN A 429 0.32 18.31 -14.71
C GLN A 429 0.55 18.41 -13.20
N ILE A 430 -0.46 18.79 -12.45
CA ILE A 430 -0.36 19.03 -11.00
C ILE A 430 -1.13 17.96 -10.25
N TYR A 431 -0.42 17.25 -9.37
CA TYR A 431 -1.01 16.20 -8.57
C TYR A 431 -1.58 16.77 -7.26
N PRO A 432 -2.77 16.32 -6.82
CA PRO A 432 -3.43 16.83 -5.61
C PRO A 432 -2.76 16.36 -4.31
N SER A 433 -1.93 15.32 -4.37
CA SER A 433 -1.20 14.78 -3.21
C SER A 433 0.17 14.23 -3.59
N LEU A 434 1.06 14.14 -2.61
CA LEU A 434 2.40 13.56 -2.78
C LEU A 434 2.35 12.07 -3.13
N ASP A 435 1.41 11.32 -2.55
CA ASP A 435 1.25 9.90 -2.85
C ASP A 435 0.84 9.69 -4.32
N LEU A 436 -0.13 10.46 -4.81
CA LEU A 436 -0.55 10.33 -6.21
C LEU A 436 0.56 10.77 -7.18
N TYR A 437 1.32 11.81 -6.84
CA TYR A 437 2.51 12.20 -7.59
C TYR A 437 3.53 11.06 -7.67
N ARG A 438 3.91 10.48 -6.51
CA ARG A 438 4.87 9.38 -6.43
C ARG A 438 4.40 8.19 -7.25
N ASP A 439 3.14 7.78 -7.07
CA ASP A 439 2.59 6.58 -7.67
C ASP A 439 2.44 6.74 -9.20
N ALA A 440 2.13 7.95 -9.68
CA ALA A 440 1.99 8.23 -11.11
C ALA A 440 3.33 8.45 -11.84
N THR A 441 4.31 9.05 -11.17
CA THR A 441 5.59 9.42 -11.79
C THR A 441 6.70 8.40 -11.56
N GLY A 442 6.57 7.55 -10.54
CA GLY A 442 7.64 6.68 -10.04
C GLY A 442 8.76 7.41 -9.31
N GLN A 443 8.63 8.74 -9.11
CA GLN A 443 9.67 9.56 -8.50
C GLN A 443 9.63 9.47 -6.97
N PRO A 444 10.79 9.49 -6.28
CA PRO A 444 10.84 9.62 -4.83
C PRO A 444 10.13 10.88 -4.32
N GLY A 445 9.54 10.83 -3.11
CA GLY A 445 8.77 11.95 -2.55
C GLY A 445 9.56 13.25 -2.28
N TRP A 446 10.89 13.21 -2.37
CA TRP A 446 11.75 14.40 -2.28
C TRP A 446 11.97 15.10 -3.63
N VAL A 447 11.58 14.48 -4.75
CA VAL A 447 11.68 15.06 -6.10
C VAL A 447 10.44 15.93 -6.36
N ALA A 448 10.64 17.25 -6.38
CA ALA A 448 9.57 18.25 -6.46
C ALA A 448 8.78 18.24 -7.78
N ALA A 449 9.45 17.89 -8.88
CA ALA A 449 8.87 17.82 -10.21
C ALA A 449 9.61 16.81 -11.10
N SER A 450 9.01 16.43 -12.22
CA SER A 450 9.70 15.66 -13.25
C SER A 450 9.18 15.99 -14.65
N THR A 451 10.10 16.24 -15.56
CA THR A 451 9.80 16.45 -16.97
C THR A 451 9.87 15.16 -17.76
N ARG A 452 8.93 14.98 -18.71
CA ARG A 452 8.98 13.90 -19.70
C ARG A 452 8.30 14.34 -20.99
N GLY A 453 9.04 14.34 -22.10
CA GLY A 453 8.54 14.91 -23.35
C GLY A 453 8.23 16.38 -23.16
N GLU A 454 7.04 16.81 -23.53
CA GLU A 454 6.56 18.20 -23.41
C GLU A 454 5.84 18.47 -22.07
N THR A 455 5.82 17.49 -21.17
CA THR A 455 5.04 17.54 -19.92
C THR A 455 5.91 17.70 -18.69
N ILE A 456 5.64 18.74 -17.90
CA ILE A 456 6.18 18.95 -16.56
C ILE A 456 5.15 18.44 -15.54
N ARG A 457 5.53 17.45 -14.74
CA ARG A 457 4.67 16.86 -13.69
C ARG A 457 5.13 17.38 -12.33
N LEU A 458 4.20 17.94 -11.54
CA LEU A 458 4.50 18.66 -10.31
C LEU A 458 3.84 18.01 -9.09
N GLN A 459 4.54 18.01 -7.96
CA GLN A 459 3.93 17.84 -6.64
C GLN A 459 2.84 18.92 -6.40
N PRO A 460 1.98 18.76 -5.36
CA PRO A 460 0.97 19.77 -5.06
C PRO A 460 1.56 21.18 -4.90
N LEU A 461 0.94 22.20 -5.47
CA LEU A 461 1.47 23.57 -5.40
C LEU A 461 1.59 24.10 -3.97
N ALA A 462 0.71 23.65 -3.06
CA ALA A 462 0.80 23.99 -1.65
C ALA A 462 2.14 23.54 -1.04
N GLU A 463 2.63 22.35 -1.40
CA GLU A 463 3.92 21.81 -0.92
C GLU A 463 5.10 22.61 -1.47
N LEU A 464 5.05 22.97 -2.76
CA LEU A 464 6.10 23.74 -3.41
C LEU A 464 6.17 25.18 -2.88
N ARG A 465 5.02 25.79 -2.60
CA ARG A 465 4.93 27.13 -1.98
C ARG A 465 5.38 27.10 -0.52
N ALA A 466 4.99 26.10 0.25
CA ALA A 466 5.39 25.97 1.66
C ALA A 466 6.92 25.86 1.84
N LYS A 467 7.61 25.28 0.84
CA LYS A 467 9.07 25.15 0.81
C LYS A 467 9.77 26.33 0.12
N ASP A 468 9.02 27.29 -0.41
CA ASP A 468 9.52 28.41 -1.22
C ASP A 468 10.37 27.96 -2.44
N ILE A 469 9.96 26.87 -3.10
CA ILE A 469 10.69 26.27 -4.24
C ILE A 469 9.88 26.23 -5.54
N LEU A 470 8.69 26.83 -5.59
CA LEU A 470 7.82 26.71 -6.77
C LEU A 470 8.48 27.28 -8.04
N GLU A 471 8.93 28.54 -8.01
CA GLU A 471 9.51 29.17 -9.21
C GLU A 471 10.86 28.55 -9.59
N SER A 472 11.70 28.21 -8.61
CA SER A 472 12.99 27.57 -8.87
C SER A 472 12.82 26.17 -9.46
N THR A 473 11.82 25.41 -9.00
CA THR A 473 11.46 24.11 -9.58
C THR A 473 10.94 24.27 -11.00
N LEU A 474 9.99 25.18 -11.24
CA LEU A 474 9.46 25.42 -12.59
C LEU A 474 10.55 25.83 -13.57
N ARG A 475 11.41 26.79 -13.19
CA ARG A 475 12.54 27.22 -14.02
C ARG A 475 13.48 26.07 -14.34
N HIS A 476 13.80 25.22 -13.36
CA HIS A 476 14.61 24.02 -13.58
C HIS A 476 13.99 23.11 -14.66
N GLU A 477 12.70 22.79 -14.53
CA GLU A 477 12.00 21.93 -15.50
C GLU A 477 11.81 22.57 -16.89
N LEU A 478 11.64 23.90 -16.96
CA LEU A 478 11.57 24.62 -18.23
C LEU A 478 12.90 24.59 -18.98
N PHE A 479 14.03 24.71 -18.28
CA PHE A 479 15.34 24.55 -18.92
C PHE A 479 15.59 23.13 -19.42
N HIS A 480 15.08 22.10 -18.74
CA HIS A 480 15.08 20.73 -19.27
C HIS A 480 14.41 20.68 -20.65
N LEU A 481 13.20 21.25 -20.79
CA LEU A 481 12.51 21.31 -22.08
C LEU A 481 13.33 22.07 -23.14
N LEU A 482 13.90 23.23 -22.79
CA LEU A 482 14.68 24.06 -23.72
C LEU A 482 15.95 23.34 -24.20
N ILE A 483 16.67 22.68 -23.30
CA ILE A 483 17.90 21.94 -23.61
C ILE A 483 17.59 20.70 -24.44
N GLU A 484 16.61 19.90 -24.02
CA GLU A 484 16.22 18.67 -24.73
C GLU A 484 15.63 18.98 -26.12
N SER A 485 15.00 20.14 -26.33
CA SER A 485 14.50 20.57 -27.65
C SER A 485 15.61 20.74 -28.71
N ARG A 486 16.88 20.86 -28.28
CA ARG A 486 18.05 21.01 -29.15
C ARG A 486 19.11 19.94 -29.00
N ALA A 487 19.07 19.15 -27.93
CA ALA A 487 20.04 18.11 -27.67
C ALA A 487 19.92 16.98 -28.71
N ARG A 488 21.01 16.72 -29.45
CA ARG A 488 21.09 15.53 -30.31
C ARG A 488 21.29 14.25 -29.47
N PRO A 489 20.97 13.06 -30.02
CA PRO A 489 21.36 11.80 -29.38
C PRO A 489 22.87 11.74 -29.14
N GLY A 490 23.26 11.27 -27.94
CA GLY A 490 24.65 11.08 -27.53
C GLY A 490 25.26 12.23 -26.73
N ILE A 491 24.50 13.30 -26.43
CA ILE A 491 24.94 14.29 -25.44
C ILE A 491 24.84 13.67 -24.03
N PRO A 492 25.93 13.70 -23.21
CA PRO A 492 25.92 13.10 -21.88
C PRO A 492 24.89 13.74 -20.93
N ILE A 493 24.33 12.93 -20.02
CA ILE A 493 23.39 13.37 -18.99
C ILE A 493 24.04 14.43 -18.10
N TRP A 494 25.29 14.22 -17.63
CA TRP A 494 25.96 15.19 -16.76
C TRP A 494 26.04 16.58 -17.39
N PHE A 495 26.20 16.67 -18.70
CA PHE A 495 26.31 17.94 -19.41
C PHE A 495 24.96 18.63 -19.51
N ARG A 496 23.89 17.88 -19.80
CA ARG A 496 22.53 18.40 -19.89
C ARG A 496 22.04 18.87 -18.51
N GLU A 497 22.19 18.05 -17.48
CA GLU A 497 21.88 18.41 -16.09
C GLU A 497 22.69 19.61 -15.61
N GLY A 498 24.00 19.64 -15.92
CA GLY A 498 24.86 20.76 -15.58
C GLY A 498 24.45 22.08 -16.25
N LEU A 499 24.00 22.04 -17.51
CA LEU A 499 23.47 23.21 -18.21
C LEU A 499 22.15 23.69 -17.60
N VAL A 500 21.24 22.78 -17.27
CA VAL A 500 19.98 23.13 -16.59
C VAL A 500 20.28 23.86 -15.28
N LEU A 501 21.17 23.30 -14.44
CA LEU A 501 21.55 23.90 -13.16
C LEU A 501 22.29 25.23 -13.33
N TYR A 502 23.17 25.34 -14.34
CA TYR A 502 23.89 26.58 -14.63
C TYR A 502 22.93 27.70 -15.07
N LEU A 503 21.99 27.41 -15.95
CA LEU A 503 21.05 28.39 -16.50
C LEU A 503 19.94 28.77 -15.53
N SER A 504 19.42 27.81 -14.77
CA SER A 504 18.37 28.05 -13.76
C SER A 504 18.86 28.86 -12.55
N GLY A 505 20.17 28.91 -12.32
CA GLY A 505 20.75 29.49 -11.11
C GLY A 505 20.44 28.68 -9.85
N ALA A 506 19.94 27.44 -10.00
CA ALA A 506 19.62 26.56 -8.88
C ALA A 506 20.90 26.16 -8.14
N SER A 507 20.93 26.36 -6.83
CA SER A 507 22.01 25.86 -5.98
C SER A 507 21.62 24.46 -5.48
N PRO A 508 22.40 23.40 -5.75
CA PRO A 508 22.11 22.07 -5.23
C PRO A 508 22.06 22.12 -3.70
N SER A 509 20.95 21.65 -3.12
CA SER A 509 20.82 21.57 -1.66
C SER A 509 21.62 20.37 -1.14
N ALA A 510 22.92 20.55 -0.90
CA ALA A 510 23.78 19.61 -0.18
C ALA A 510 24.84 20.36 0.67
N PRO A 511 24.98 20.03 1.98
CA PRO A 511 26.07 20.51 2.82
C PRO A 511 27.35 19.70 2.52
N GLY A 512 28.45 20.39 2.19
CA GLY A 512 29.80 19.80 2.16
C GLY A 512 30.32 19.44 0.77
N ALA A 513 30.80 20.45 0.03
CA ALA A 513 31.56 20.24 -1.20
C ALA A 513 33.06 20.09 -0.88
N SER A 514 33.66 18.94 -1.18
CA SER A 514 35.11 18.81 -1.42
C SER A 514 35.46 17.45 -2.05
N GLY A 515 34.94 17.17 -3.25
CA GLY A 515 35.34 16.00 -4.02
C GLY A 515 35.26 16.27 -5.52
N SER A 516 36.40 16.20 -6.22
CA SER A 516 36.45 16.23 -7.68
C SER A 516 35.87 14.93 -8.22
N MET A 517 34.70 14.98 -8.86
CA MET A 517 34.08 13.84 -9.56
C MET A 517 34.39 13.92 -11.05
N THR A 518 34.68 12.77 -11.67
CA THR A 518 34.89 12.69 -13.12
C THR A 518 33.56 12.69 -13.88
N GLU A 519 33.59 13.05 -15.16
CA GLU A 519 32.42 13.04 -16.05
C GLU A 519 31.78 11.65 -16.12
N SER A 520 32.57 10.59 -16.18
CA SER A 520 32.07 9.22 -16.19
C SER A 520 31.41 8.81 -14.87
N GLN A 521 31.92 9.30 -13.73
CA GLN A 521 31.29 9.06 -12.43
C GLN A 521 29.94 9.78 -12.32
N MET A 522 29.87 11.02 -12.78
CA MET A 522 28.61 11.78 -12.82
C MET A 522 27.59 11.05 -13.71
N GLU A 523 27.99 10.64 -14.92
CA GLU A 523 27.12 9.92 -15.84
C GLU A 523 26.58 8.63 -15.19
N SER A 524 27.46 7.81 -14.62
CA SER A 524 27.07 6.55 -13.96
C SER A 524 26.10 6.77 -12.80
N ILE A 525 26.23 7.87 -12.05
CA ILE A 525 25.35 8.18 -10.92
C ILE A 525 23.97 8.61 -11.42
N PHE A 526 23.91 9.46 -12.44
CA PHE A 526 22.63 9.87 -13.03
C PHE A 526 21.88 8.69 -13.66
N GLU A 527 22.59 7.72 -14.25
CA GLU A 527 21.96 6.54 -14.85
C GLU A 527 21.45 5.53 -13.81
N ASN A 528 22.16 5.36 -12.68
CA ASN A 528 22.00 4.17 -11.85
C ASN A 528 21.67 4.44 -10.37
N SER A 529 21.93 5.65 -9.85
CA SER A 529 21.71 5.94 -8.44
C SER A 529 20.30 6.49 -8.17
N GLN A 530 19.76 6.12 -7.01
CA GLN A 530 18.53 6.67 -6.45
C GLN A 530 18.81 7.33 -5.08
N ASP A 531 20.08 7.39 -4.67
CA ASP A 531 20.51 7.97 -3.41
C ASP A 531 20.54 9.50 -3.50
N ARG A 532 19.87 10.17 -2.56
CA ARG A 532 19.69 11.63 -2.59
C ARG A 532 21.00 12.39 -2.39
N GLU A 533 21.89 11.92 -1.52
CA GLU A 533 23.15 12.61 -1.26
C GLU A 533 24.14 12.41 -2.41
N GLU A 534 24.16 11.22 -2.98
CA GLU A 534 24.97 10.91 -4.16
C GLU A 534 24.54 11.71 -5.39
N LEU A 535 23.24 11.76 -5.67
CA LEU A 535 22.68 12.60 -6.74
C LEU A 535 22.96 14.09 -6.50
N GLY A 536 22.81 14.57 -5.25
CA GLY A 536 23.13 15.94 -4.89
C GLY A 536 24.58 16.34 -5.20
N ARG A 537 25.54 15.44 -4.91
CA ARG A 537 26.95 15.65 -5.26
C ARG A 537 27.20 15.64 -6.77
N ALA A 538 26.57 14.73 -7.50
CA ALA A 538 26.69 14.68 -8.96
C ALA A 538 26.13 15.95 -9.62
N TYR A 539 24.97 16.44 -9.16
CA TYR A 539 24.41 17.72 -9.62
C TYR A 539 25.36 18.90 -9.37
N ALA A 540 25.96 19.01 -8.18
CA ALA A 540 26.92 20.07 -7.88
C ALA A 540 28.19 20.00 -8.73
N ALA A 541 28.70 18.80 -8.97
CA ALA A 541 29.86 18.58 -9.83
C ALA A 541 29.56 18.93 -11.30
N ALA A 542 28.39 18.52 -11.80
CA ALA A 542 27.94 18.80 -13.16
C ALA A 542 27.79 20.30 -13.41
N GLN A 543 27.14 21.02 -12.49
CA GLN A 543 27.00 22.47 -12.56
C GLN A 543 28.37 23.17 -12.58
N SER A 544 29.27 22.76 -11.68
CA SER A 544 30.63 23.33 -11.60
C SER A 544 31.43 23.09 -12.88
N ARG A 545 31.32 21.89 -13.45
CA ARG A 545 31.99 21.52 -14.71
C ARG A 545 31.47 22.35 -15.88
N VAL A 546 30.15 22.49 -16.01
CA VAL A 546 29.56 23.32 -17.06
C VAL A 546 29.91 24.79 -16.89
N ALA A 547 29.90 25.32 -15.67
CA ALA A 547 30.33 26.69 -15.39
C ALA A 547 31.78 26.94 -15.85
N ALA A 548 32.69 25.99 -15.61
CA ALA A 548 34.06 26.07 -16.10
C ALA A 548 34.15 26.04 -17.64
N LEU A 549 33.34 25.21 -18.30
CA LEU A 549 33.26 25.17 -19.76
C LEU A 549 32.73 26.48 -20.34
N VAL A 550 31.70 27.06 -19.72
CA VAL A 550 31.15 28.36 -20.14
C VAL A 550 32.17 29.48 -19.94
N ALA A 551 32.92 29.47 -18.84
CA ALA A 551 33.99 30.44 -18.61
C ALA A 551 35.13 30.32 -19.63
N GLN A 552 35.44 29.10 -20.09
CA GLN A 552 36.52 28.84 -21.03
C GLN A 552 36.15 29.11 -22.49
N TYR A 553 34.95 28.70 -22.92
CA TYR A 553 34.55 28.70 -24.33
C TYR A 553 33.45 29.71 -24.68
N GLY A 554 32.84 30.33 -23.67
CA GLY A 554 31.69 31.22 -23.84
C GLY A 554 30.35 30.47 -23.89
N LYS A 555 29.31 31.12 -23.39
CA LYS A 555 27.96 30.53 -23.24
C LYS A 555 27.40 30.03 -24.56
N ASP A 556 27.44 30.84 -25.60
CA ASP A 556 26.84 30.50 -26.90
C ASP A 556 27.50 29.30 -27.56
N ALA A 557 28.83 29.16 -27.40
CA ALA A 557 29.57 28.00 -27.90
C ALA A 557 29.16 26.72 -27.17
N VAL A 558 29.07 26.77 -25.85
CA VAL A 558 28.67 25.62 -25.02
C VAL A 558 27.23 25.21 -25.30
N LEU A 559 26.30 26.16 -25.44
CA LEU A 559 24.93 25.87 -25.86
C LEU A 559 24.87 25.29 -27.28
N GLY A 560 25.74 25.75 -28.19
CA GLY A 560 25.86 25.21 -29.54
C GLY A 560 26.19 23.71 -29.57
N TRP A 561 26.93 23.22 -28.57
CA TRP A 561 27.31 21.80 -28.45
C TRP A 561 26.12 20.85 -28.26
N LEU A 562 24.97 21.34 -27.77
CA LEU A 562 23.75 20.54 -27.74
C LEU A 562 23.38 20.00 -29.12
N SER A 563 23.61 20.81 -30.17
CA SER A 563 23.31 20.45 -31.55
C SER A 563 24.50 19.84 -32.29
N SER A 564 25.73 20.32 -32.05
CA SER A 564 26.92 19.85 -32.77
C SER A 564 27.54 18.59 -32.17
N GLY A 565 27.29 18.29 -30.89
CA GLY A 565 28.05 17.32 -30.10
C GLY A 565 29.16 17.98 -29.29
N LEU A 566 29.57 17.32 -28.20
CA LEU A 566 30.69 17.78 -27.37
C LEU A 566 32.03 17.63 -28.13
N PRO A 567 32.94 18.61 -28.05
CA PRO A 567 34.28 18.48 -28.62
C PRO A 567 35.07 17.32 -27.98
N ALA A 568 35.94 16.67 -28.76
CA ALA A 568 36.69 15.49 -28.32
C ALA A 568 37.56 15.71 -27.06
N GLY A 569 38.04 16.94 -26.82
CA GLY A 569 38.81 17.31 -25.62
C GLY A 569 37.97 17.62 -24.37
N VAL A 570 36.64 17.66 -24.51
CA VAL A 570 35.71 17.94 -23.40
C VAL A 570 35.18 16.64 -22.79
N SER A 571 35.09 15.54 -23.56
CA SER A 571 34.55 14.25 -23.12
C SER A 571 35.61 13.22 -22.69
N ALA A 572 36.90 13.54 -22.80
CA ALA A 572 38.00 12.60 -22.57
C ALA A 572 38.84 13.02 -21.34
N SER A 573 38.48 12.48 -20.17
CA SER A 573 39.41 12.35 -19.04
C SER A 573 39.62 10.88 -18.67
N SER A 574 40.34 10.13 -19.51
CA SER A 574 41.24 9.08 -19.01
C SER A 574 42.65 9.63 -19.11
N GLY A 575 43.35 9.71 -17.98
CA GLY A 575 44.57 10.51 -17.81
C GLY A 575 45.68 10.24 -18.83
N ALA A 576 46.24 11.33 -19.35
CA ALA A 576 47.62 11.40 -19.80
C ALA A 576 48.09 12.85 -19.70
N ARG A 577 49.06 13.13 -18.82
CA ARG A 577 49.86 14.36 -18.89
C ARG A 577 50.64 14.35 -20.22
N PRO A 578 50.68 15.45 -20.98
CA PRO A 578 51.74 15.62 -21.96
C PRO A 578 53.01 16.04 -21.22
N GLN A 579 54.04 15.19 -21.29
CA GLN A 579 55.42 15.67 -21.20
C GLN A 579 55.74 16.35 -22.52
N HIS A 580 56.07 17.64 -22.49
CA HIS A 580 57.20 18.22 -23.22
C HIS A 580 57.59 19.54 -22.55
#